data_AF-A0A7U5GTS5-F1
#
_entry.id   AF-A0A7U5GTS5-F1
#
_cell.length_a   1.000
_cell.length_b   1.000
_cell.length_c   1.000
_cell.angle_alpha   90.00
_cell.angle_beta   90.00
_cell.angle_gamma   90.00
#
_symmetry.space_group_name_H-M   'P 1'
#
loop_
_entity.id
_entity.type
_entity.pdbx_description
1 polymer ?
#
loop_
_entity_poly.entity_id
_entity_poly.type
_entity_poly.pdbx_seq_one_letter_code
_entity_poly.pdbx_strand_id
1 'polypeptide(L)'
;MAYVPTKWRDHIVDPTQSEKDKDGNIIIDEYTGKPKPKVIQEGTRFAAQRMNNIEDGIVGVHSGIDRLKSENDRLKIEIEMLGRVKENNGTFFDPLDGESAKALTILTESAIVQLAISAGETTIKLDKVPFKVGEVLTIFDDEKQEDVTVTSVSESDITVADLVNSYKKGAGVVRSNSVLSNKKLSVGNWGSYSVDITEVV
;
A
#
# COMPACT_ATOMS: atom_id res chain seq x y z
N MET A 1 21.41 27.14 -19.13
CA MET A 1 22.72 26.92 -19.77
C MET A 1 22.96 25.42 -19.86
N ALA A 2 23.51 24.91 -20.97
CA ALA A 2 23.88 23.50 -21.04
C ALA A 2 25.04 23.21 -20.07
N TYR A 3 24.91 22.16 -19.27
CA TYR A 3 25.95 21.74 -18.32
C TYR A 3 27.20 21.33 -19.10
N VAL A 4 28.32 22.02 -18.85
CA VAL A 4 29.63 21.65 -19.41
C VAL A 4 30.45 21.01 -18.29
N PRO A 5 30.66 19.68 -18.30
CA PRO A 5 31.39 19.00 -17.25
C PRO A 5 32.82 19.54 -17.16
N THR A 6 33.19 20.04 -15.98
CA THR A 6 34.58 20.41 -15.70
C THR A 6 35.37 19.15 -15.34
N LYS A 7 36.30 18.76 -16.22
CA LYS A 7 37.31 17.73 -15.91
C LYS A 7 38.41 18.36 -15.06
N TRP A 8 38.39 18.06 -13.77
CA TRP A 8 39.45 18.49 -12.85
C TRP A 8 40.71 17.69 -13.09
N ARG A 9 41.85 18.38 -13.09
CA ARG A 9 43.18 17.81 -13.16
C ARG A 9 43.98 18.28 -11.96
N ASP A 10 44.71 17.37 -11.37
CA ASP A 10 45.59 17.67 -10.25
C ASP A 10 46.84 18.41 -10.73
N HIS A 11 47.38 19.23 -9.83
CA HIS A 11 48.69 19.81 -10.02
C HIS A 11 49.75 18.81 -9.55
N ILE A 12 50.60 18.36 -10.47
CA ILE A 12 51.64 17.36 -10.18
C ILE A 12 53.00 18.01 -10.36
N VAL A 13 53.81 17.94 -9.31
CA VAL A 13 55.18 18.43 -9.27
C VAL A 13 56.15 17.28 -9.06
N ASP A 14 57.30 17.32 -9.71
CA ASP A 14 58.42 16.43 -9.43
C ASP A 14 59.24 17.03 -8.28
N PRO A 15 59.28 16.41 -7.09
CA PRO A 15 60.09 16.92 -5.99
C PRO A 15 61.60 16.70 -6.22
N THR A 16 62.00 15.86 -7.18
CA THR A 16 63.40 15.50 -7.43
C THR A 16 64.08 16.42 -8.46
N GLN A 17 63.29 17.18 -9.22
CA GLN A 17 63.78 18.11 -10.24
C GLN A 17 63.35 19.53 -9.91
N SER A 18 64.26 20.48 -10.06
CA SER A 18 63.94 21.91 -9.91
C SER A 18 63.59 22.54 -11.26
N GLU A 19 62.66 23.50 -11.24
CA GLU A 19 62.32 24.34 -12.38
C GLU A 19 63.53 25.21 -12.76
N LYS A 20 63.79 25.36 -14.06
CA LYS A 20 64.92 26.14 -14.57
C LYS A 20 64.42 27.27 -15.46
N ASP A 21 65.13 28.40 -15.44
CA ASP A 21 64.89 29.52 -16.34
C ASP A 21 65.39 29.22 -17.78
N LYS A 22 65.18 30.16 -18.69
CA LYS A 22 65.59 30.03 -20.11
C LYS A 22 67.11 29.93 -20.30
N ASP A 23 67.88 30.37 -19.30
CA ASP A 23 69.34 30.40 -19.29
C ASP A 23 69.94 29.18 -18.54
N GLY A 24 69.08 28.31 -18.00
CA GLY A 24 69.45 27.06 -17.33
C GLY A 24 69.68 27.16 -15.82
N ASN A 25 69.47 28.33 -15.20
CA ASN A 25 69.59 28.51 -13.76
C ASN A 25 68.35 27.99 -13.04
N ILE A 26 68.53 27.51 -11.81
CA ILE A 26 67.44 27.01 -10.98
C ILE A 26 66.61 28.19 -10.48
N ILE A 27 65.29 28.13 -10.70
CA ILE A 27 64.35 29.12 -10.17
C ILE A 27 64.17 28.84 -8.68
N ILE A 28 64.53 29.81 -7.86
CA ILE A 28 64.30 29.79 -6.41
C ILE A 28 62.93 30.41 -6.16
N ASP A 29 62.11 29.74 -5.34
CA ASP A 29 60.85 30.29 -4.89
C ASP A 29 61.11 31.40 -3.86
N GLU A 30 60.67 32.62 -4.19
CA GLU A 30 60.88 33.84 -3.40
C GLU A 30 60.28 33.75 -1.99
N TYR A 31 59.25 32.92 -1.78
CA TYR A 31 58.57 32.79 -0.49
C TYR A 31 59.18 31.72 0.41
N THR A 32 59.75 30.66 -0.17
CA THR A 32 60.28 29.52 0.59
C THR A 32 61.80 29.46 0.62
N GLY A 33 62.48 30.25 -0.22
CA GLY A 33 63.95 30.27 -0.35
C GLY A 33 64.53 28.96 -0.88
N LYS A 34 63.68 28.05 -1.40
CA LYS A 34 64.06 26.73 -1.89
C LYS A 34 63.95 26.66 -3.41
N PRO A 35 64.69 25.75 -4.07
CA PRO A 35 64.48 25.44 -5.47
C PRO A 35 63.02 25.07 -5.74
N LYS A 36 62.38 25.76 -6.67
CA LYS A 36 61.00 25.49 -7.03
C LYS A 36 60.92 24.13 -7.73
N PRO A 37 60.07 23.19 -7.30
CA PRO A 37 59.97 21.88 -7.93
C PRO A 37 59.41 22.01 -9.35
N LYS A 38 59.87 21.15 -10.25
CA LYS A 38 59.45 21.16 -11.65
C LYS A 38 58.00 20.71 -11.76
N VAL A 39 57.16 21.54 -12.38
CA VAL A 39 55.78 21.20 -12.67
C VAL A 39 55.72 20.19 -13.82
N ILE A 40 55.23 18.98 -13.55
CA ILE A 40 54.96 17.96 -14.58
C ILE A 40 53.59 18.21 -15.21
N GLN A 41 52.61 18.59 -14.38
CA GLN A 41 51.24 18.85 -14.80
C GLN A 41 50.66 20.07 -14.09
N GLU A 42 50.18 21.03 -14.87
CA GLU A 42 49.44 22.16 -14.32
C GLU A 42 48.02 21.71 -13.91
N GLY A 43 47.65 22.02 -12.67
CA GLY A 43 46.32 21.72 -12.15
C GLY A 43 45.26 22.61 -12.77
N THR A 44 43.99 22.21 -12.64
CA THR A 44 42.87 23.06 -13.06
C THR A 44 42.74 24.24 -12.11
N ARG A 45 42.97 25.46 -12.62
CA ARG A 45 42.83 26.68 -11.82
C ARG A 45 41.37 26.91 -11.40
N PHE A 46 41.18 27.32 -10.15
CA PHE A 46 39.89 27.79 -9.66
C PHE A 46 39.51 29.10 -10.36
N ALA A 47 38.32 29.15 -10.95
CA ALA A 47 37.80 30.32 -11.64
C ALA A 47 36.30 30.46 -11.35
N ALA A 48 35.79 31.70 -11.34
CA ALA A 48 34.38 32.00 -11.03
C ALA A 48 33.39 31.16 -11.86
N GLN A 49 33.65 31.01 -13.17
CA GLN A 49 32.81 30.18 -14.05
C GLN A 49 32.74 28.71 -13.62
N ARG A 50 33.78 28.15 -12.99
CA ARG A 50 33.79 26.77 -12.49
C ARG A 50 33.10 26.65 -11.13
N MET A 51 33.13 27.70 -10.31
CA MET A 51 32.39 27.80 -9.05
C MET A 51 30.88 27.83 -9.28
N ASN A 52 30.42 28.56 -10.30
CA ASN A 52 28.99 28.62 -10.64
C ASN A 52 28.38 27.23 -10.85
N ASN A 53 29.10 26.30 -11.49
CA ASN A 53 28.61 24.92 -11.66
C ASN A 53 28.44 24.16 -10.34
N ILE A 54 29.28 24.46 -9.35
CA ILE A 54 29.20 23.85 -8.01
C ILE A 54 28.02 24.46 -7.26
N GLU A 55 27.87 25.79 -7.29
CA GLU A 55 26.77 26.51 -6.65
C GLU A 55 25.41 26.12 -7.25
N ASP A 56 25.30 26.05 -8.58
CA ASP A 56 24.10 25.59 -9.27
C ASP A 56 23.75 24.15 -8.89
N GLY A 57 24.76 23.28 -8.72
CA GLY A 57 24.58 21.91 -8.24
C GLY A 57 24.01 21.87 -6.82
N ILE A 58 24.54 22.69 -5.91
CA ILE A 58 24.08 22.77 -4.51
C ILE A 58 22.63 23.29 -4.44
N VAL A 59 22.31 24.35 -5.18
CA VAL A 59 20.94 24.90 -5.26
C VAL A 59 19.98 23.88 -5.86
N GLY A 60 20.40 23.16 -6.90
CA GLY A 60 19.63 22.07 -7.50
C GLY A 60 19.28 20.98 -6.49
N VAL A 61 20.27 20.51 -5.72
CA VAL A 61 20.05 19.51 -4.66
C VAL A 61 19.10 20.02 -3.58
N HIS A 62 19.29 21.26 -3.10
CA HIS A 62 18.41 21.84 -2.07
C HIS A 62 16.95 21.92 -2.55
N SER A 63 16.71 22.40 -3.77
CA SER A 63 15.37 22.48 -4.34
C SER A 63 14.71 21.10 -4.50
N GLY A 64 15.49 20.07 -4.81
CA GLY A 64 15.02 18.68 -4.87
C GLY A 64 14.60 18.15 -3.49
N ILE A 65 15.37 18.46 -2.44
CA ILE A 65 15.04 18.08 -1.06
C ILE A 65 13.76 18.78 -0.59
N ASP A 66 13.59 20.07 -0.87
CA ASP A 66 12.39 20.82 -0.50
C ASP A 66 11.12 20.25 -1.17
N ARG A 67 11.25 19.84 -2.45
CA ARG A 67 10.16 19.16 -3.16
C ARG A 67 9.80 17.83 -2.51
N LEU A 68 10.80 16.99 -2.20
CA LEU A 68 10.59 15.71 -1.53
C LEU A 68 9.96 15.87 -0.14
N LYS A 69 10.33 16.92 0.59
CA LYS A 69 9.71 17.25 1.87
C LYS A 69 8.23 17.60 1.71
N SER A 70 7.90 18.43 0.72
CA SER A 70 6.53 18.82 0.42
C SER A 70 5.65 17.62 0.00
N GLU A 71 6.21 16.69 -0.77
CA GLU A 71 5.53 15.44 -1.14
C GLU A 71 5.27 14.55 0.08
N ASN A 72 6.25 14.41 0.97
CA ASN A 72 6.07 13.67 2.23
C ASN A 72 5.02 14.29 3.13
N ASP A 73 4.99 15.62 3.26
CA ASP A 73 4.01 16.31 4.09
C ASP A 73 2.60 16.15 3.51
N ARG A 74 2.44 16.18 2.18
CA ARG A 74 1.18 15.85 1.52
C ARG A 74 0.72 14.42 1.81
N LEU A 75 1.61 13.43 1.69
CA LEU A 75 1.28 12.03 2.00
C LEU A 75 0.84 11.84 3.45
N LYS A 76 1.52 12.50 4.40
CA LYS A 76 1.12 12.49 5.82
C LYS A 76 -0.29 13.06 6.02
N ILE A 77 -0.61 14.17 5.36
CA ILE A 77 -1.95 14.79 5.42
C ILE A 77 -3.00 13.84 4.84
N GLU A 78 -2.74 13.21 3.70
CA GLU A 78 -3.68 12.25 3.08
C GLU A 78 -3.94 11.05 4.00
N ILE A 79 -2.89 10.50 4.65
CA ILE A 79 -3.03 9.42 5.65
C ILE A 79 -3.86 9.89 6.86
N GLU A 80 -3.60 11.10 7.37
CA GLU A 80 -4.31 11.64 8.52
C GLU A 80 -5.79 11.95 8.21
N MET A 81 -6.09 12.45 7.01
CA MET A 81 -7.46 12.72 6.56
C MET A 81 -8.29 11.44 6.46
N LEU A 82 -7.70 10.34 5.96
CA LEU A 82 -8.37 9.04 5.88
C LEU A 82 -8.73 8.49 7.27
N GLY A 83 -7.88 8.71 8.28
CA GLY A 83 -8.11 8.28 9.66
C GLY A 83 -9.11 9.12 10.46
N ARG A 84 -9.59 10.25 9.93
CA ARG A 84 -10.51 11.19 10.62
C ARG A 84 -11.98 11.04 10.21
N VAL A 85 -12.32 10.11 9.31
CA VAL A 85 -13.72 9.88 8.91
C VAL A 85 -14.46 9.14 10.03
N LYS A 86 -15.57 9.73 10.47
CA LYS A 86 -16.35 9.34 11.67
C LYS A 86 -16.88 7.89 11.68
N GLU A 87 -16.78 7.18 10.55
CA GLU A 87 -17.25 5.80 10.37
C GLU A 87 -16.14 4.80 10.01
N ASN A 88 -14.87 5.20 9.87
CA ASN A 88 -13.78 4.32 9.44
C ASN A 88 -12.68 4.20 10.51
N ASN A 89 -12.85 3.24 11.43
CA ASN A 89 -12.00 3.04 12.62
C ASN A 89 -11.00 1.87 12.49
N GLY A 90 -10.37 1.68 11.33
CA GLY A 90 -9.29 0.70 11.23
C GLY A 90 -8.85 0.39 9.80
N THR A 91 -8.04 1.28 9.21
CA THR A 91 -7.28 0.95 8.00
C THR A 91 -5.90 0.47 8.40
N PHE A 92 -5.63 -0.82 8.23
CA PHE A 92 -4.26 -1.34 8.22
C PHE A 92 -3.65 -0.97 6.88
N PHE A 93 -2.67 -0.05 6.91
CA PHE A 93 -1.84 0.24 5.75
C PHE A 93 -0.75 -0.84 5.67
N ASP A 94 -0.89 -1.75 4.71
CA ASP A 94 0.25 -2.46 4.14
C ASP A 94 0.29 -2.13 2.65
N PRO A 95 1.09 -1.13 2.23
CA PRO A 95 1.21 -0.75 0.83
C PRO A 95 2.42 -1.41 0.14
N LEU A 96 3.10 -2.38 0.77
CA LEU A 96 4.29 -3.02 0.19
C LEU A 96 3.97 -4.00 -0.95
N ASP A 97 2.71 -4.44 -1.05
CA ASP A 97 2.25 -5.43 -2.03
C ASP A 97 1.35 -4.83 -3.14
N GLY A 98 1.12 -3.51 -3.15
CA GLY A 98 0.36 -2.83 -4.19
C GLY A 98 -1.14 -3.12 -4.17
N GLU A 99 -1.66 -3.73 -3.10
CA GLU A 99 -3.09 -3.91 -2.92
C GLU A 99 -3.74 -2.67 -2.29
N SER A 100 -5.01 -2.44 -2.61
CA SER A 100 -5.77 -1.33 -2.03
C SER A 100 -5.92 -1.53 -0.52
N ALA A 101 -5.85 -0.44 0.26
CA ALA A 101 -5.98 -0.48 1.71
C ALA A 101 -7.18 -1.35 2.14
N LYS A 102 -6.92 -2.39 2.93
CA LYS A 102 -7.94 -3.33 3.40
C LYS A 102 -8.83 -2.63 4.42
N ALA A 103 -9.87 -1.97 3.93
CA ALA A 103 -10.96 -1.47 4.77
C ALA A 103 -11.72 -2.67 5.33
N LEU A 104 -11.75 -2.80 6.66
CA LEU A 104 -12.56 -3.82 7.32
C LEU A 104 -14.04 -3.45 7.22
N THR A 105 -14.71 -3.96 6.19
CA THR A 105 -16.16 -3.80 6.01
C THR A 105 -16.90 -4.99 6.60
N ILE A 106 -17.92 -4.73 7.41
CA ILE A 106 -18.83 -5.78 7.87
C ILE A 106 -19.72 -6.18 6.69
N LEU A 107 -19.65 -7.45 6.29
CA LEU A 107 -20.53 -8.03 5.28
C LEU A 107 -21.80 -8.53 5.98
N THR A 108 -22.95 -7.97 5.62
CA THR A 108 -24.26 -8.25 6.24
C THR A 108 -25.22 -8.99 5.30
N GLU A 109 -24.70 -9.55 4.21
CA GLU A 109 -25.51 -10.23 3.22
C GLU A 109 -26.15 -11.51 3.79
N SER A 110 -27.45 -11.66 3.55
CA SER A 110 -28.28 -12.77 3.99
C SER A 110 -29.11 -13.31 2.83
N ALA A 111 -29.49 -14.59 2.92
CA ALA A 111 -30.41 -15.24 2.00
C ALA A 111 -31.42 -16.08 2.77
N ILE A 112 -32.53 -16.44 2.12
CA ILE A 112 -33.60 -17.25 2.71
C ILE A 112 -33.69 -18.56 1.91
N VAL A 113 -33.85 -19.68 2.62
CA VAL A 113 -34.04 -20.99 2.00
C VAL A 113 -35.46 -21.14 1.46
N GLN A 114 -35.59 -21.52 0.19
CA GLN A 114 -36.89 -21.66 -0.48
C GLN A 114 -37.61 -22.98 -0.20
N LEU A 115 -36.87 -24.04 0.16
CA LEU A 115 -37.39 -25.38 0.42
C LEU A 115 -36.97 -25.86 1.83
N ALA A 116 -37.71 -26.79 2.41
CA ALA A 116 -37.25 -27.45 3.63
C ALA A 116 -36.04 -28.34 3.31
N ILE A 117 -35.07 -28.38 4.22
CA ILE A 117 -33.80 -29.11 4.03
C ILE A 117 -33.77 -30.28 5.01
N SER A 118 -33.45 -31.47 4.51
CA SER A 118 -33.24 -32.67 5.34
C SER A 118 -31.80 -32.77 5.82
N ALA A 119 -31.58 -33.43 6.97
CA ALA A 119 -30.22 -33.76 7.40
C ALA A 119 -29.51 -34.62 6.35
N GLY A 120 -28.25 -34.30 6.06
CA GLY A 120 -27.43 -34.94 5.04
C GLY A 120 -27.59 -34.36 3.62
N GLU A 121 -28.46 -33.37 3.41
CA GLU A 121 -28.51 -32.67 2.13
C GLU A 121 -27.29 -31.74 1.96
N THR A 122 -26.81 -31.65 0.72
CA THR A 122 -25.63 -30.86 0.34
C THR A 122 -25.96 -29.66 -0.53
N THR A 123 -27.18 -29.57 -1.05
CA THR A 123 -27.60 -28.51 -1.98
C THR A 123 -28.73 -27.70 -1.36
N ILE A 124 -28.53 -26.40 -1.25
CA ILE A 124 -29.47 -25.48 -0.62
C ILE A 124 -29.95 -24.49 -1.66
N LYS A 125 -31.27 -24.47 -1.88
CA LYS A 125 -31.93 -23.50 -2.77
C LYS A 125 -32.23 -22.20 -2.04
N LEU A 126 -31.73 -21.10 -2.57
CA LEU A 126 -31.82 -19.78 -1.94
C LEU A 126 -32.64 -18.82 -2.80
N ASP A 127 -33.25 -17.82 -2.15
CA ASP A 127 -33.93 -16.72 -2.83
C ASP A 127 -32.97 -15.83 -3.63
N LYS A 128 -31.77 -15.62 -3.09
CA LYS A 128 -30.67 -14.90 -3.72
C LYS A 128 -29.36 -15.51 -3.27
N VAL A 129 -28.35 -15.52 -4.14
CA VAL A 129 -27.04 -16.09 -3.84
C VAL A 129 -25.97 -15.00 -3.84
N PRO A 130 -25.82 -14.24 -2.74
CA PRO A 130 -24.78 -13.22 -2.62
C PRO A 130 -23.42 -13.80 -2.19
N PHE A 131 -23.31 -15.13 -2.08
CA PHE A 131 -22.18 -15.82 -1.47
C PHE A 131 -21.12 -16.25 -2.50
N LYS A 132 -19.88 -16.43 -2.03
CA LYS A 132 -18.76 -16.95 -2.83
C LYS A 132 -18.27 -18.28 -2.29
N VAL A 133 -17.62 -19.06 -3.15
CA VAL A 133 -16.99 -20.33 -2.77
C VAL A 133 -15.91 -20.10 -1.71
N GLY A 134 -15.89 -20.94 -0.68
CA GLY A 134 -14.95 -20.86 0.45
C GLY A 134 -15.41 -19.96 1.60
N GLU A 135 -16.55 -19.28 1.49
CA GLU A 135 -17.13 -18.51 2.60
C GLU A 135 -17.76 -19.43 3.65
N VAL A 136 -17.64 -19.03 4.93
CA VAL A 136 -18.33 -19.68 6.05
C VAL A 136 -19.65 -18.95 6.28
N LEU A 137 -20.74 -19.72 6.28
CA LEU A 137 -22.11 -19.26 6.43
C LEU A 137 -22.74 -19.95 7.65
N THR A 138 -23.53 -19.21 8.41
CA THR A 138 -24.39 -19.78 9.45
C THR A 138 -25.79 -19.98 8.86
N ILE A 139 -26.28 -21.21 8.94
CA ILE A 139 -27.66 -21.56 8.61
C ILE A 139 -28.43 -21.69 9.91
N PHE A 140 -29.64 -21.13 9.95
CA PHE A 140 -30.44 -21.19 11.15
C PHE A 140 -31.94 -21.15 10.93
N ASP A 141 -32.65 -21.77 11.85
CA ASP A 141 -34.09 -21.62 12.02
C ASP A 141 -34.43 -21.19 13.47
N ASP A 142 -35.65 -21.48 13.92
CA ASP A 142 -36.13 -21.17 15.26
C ASP A 142 -35.58 -22.13 16.35
N GLU A 143 -35.03 -23.29 15.98
CA GLU A 143 -34.64 -24.35 16.91
C GLU A 143 -33.17 -24.75 16.79
N LYS A 144 -32.55 -24.59 15.63
CA LYS A 144 -31.25 -25.14 15.26
C LYS A 144 -30.40 -24.13 14.50
N GLN A 145 -29.08 -24.30 14.62
CA GLN A 145 -28.09 -23.54 13.89
C GLN A 145 -26.87 -24.42 13.57
N GLU A 146 -26.21 -24.16 12.46
CA GLU A 146 -24.89 -24.71 12.18
C GLU A 146 -24.06 -23.82 11.25
N ASP A 147 -22.74 -23.91 11.37
CA ASP A 147 -21.79 -23.18 10.53
C ASP A 147 -21.26 -24.09 9.41
N VAL A 148 -21.30 -23.60 8.19
CA VAL A 148 -21.09 -24.39 6.98
C VAL A 148 -20.23 -23.64 5.99
N THR A 149 -19.30 -24.34 5.33
CA THR A 149 -18.46 -23.75 4.29
C THR A 149 -19.02 -24.06 2.90
N VAL A 150 -19.09 -23.03 2.04
CA VAL A 150 -19.59 -23.17 0.66
C VAL A 150 -18.56 -23.85 -0.23
N THR A 151 -18.94 -24.96 -0.86
CA THR A 151 -18.07 -25.74 -1.77
C THR A 151 -18.24 -25.34 -3.23
N SER A 152 -19.46 -25.00 -3.65
CA SER A 152 -19.74 -24.46 -4.98
C SER A 152 -20.96 -23.54 -4.94
N VAL A 153 -21.04 -22.65 -5.93
CA VAL A 153 -22.11 -21.66 -6.07
C VAL A 153 -22.66 -21.75 -7.49
N SER A 154 -23.98 -21.82 -7.60
CA SER A 154 -24.74 -21.70 -8.85
C SER A 154 -25.60 -20.44 -8.83
N GLU A 155 -26.41 -20.20 -9.86
CA GLU A 155 -27.26 -19.02 -9.96
C GLU A 155 -28.36 -18.96 -8.89
N SER A 156 -28.88 -20.12 -8.46
CA SER A 156 -29.98 -20.22 -7.48
C SER A 156 -29.62 -21.00 -6.21
N ASP A 157 -28.59 -21.85 -6.28
CA ASP A 157 -28.30 -22.83 -5.25
C ASP A 157 -26.84 -22.72 -4.79
N ILE A 158 -26.59 -23.02 -3.52
CA ILE A 158 -25.24 -23.24 -2.99
C ILE A 158 -25.07 -24.71 -2.66
N THR A 159 -23.86 -25.23 -2.84
CA THR A 159 -23.50 -26.54 -2.31
C THR A 159 -22.60 -26.40 -1.10
N VAL A 160 -22.81 -27.29 -0.14
CA VAL A 160 -22.15 -27.34 1.15
C VAL A 160 -21.78 -28.77 1.52
N ALA A 161 -21.01 -28.94 2.59
CA ALA A 161 -20.87 -30.25 3.22
C ALA A 161 -22.20 -30.75 3.80
N ASP A 162 -22.30 -32.05 4.02
CA ASP A 162 -23.50 -32.70 4.56
C ASP A 162 -23.98 -31.99 5.84
N LEU A 163 -25.21 -31.48 5.81
CA LEU A 163 -25.80 -30.79 6.95
C LEU A 163 -26.13 -31.77 8.07
N VAL A 164 -25.80 -31.40 9.31
CA VAL A 164 -26.11 -32.23 10.49
C VAL A 164 -27.59 -32.11 10.85
N ASN A 165 -28.17 -30.94 10.63
CA ASN A 165 -29.53 -30.60 11.02
C ASN A 165 -30.48 -30.53 9.82
N SER A 166 -31.77 -30.73 10.09
CA SER A 166 -32.85 -30.38 9.18
C SER A 166 -33.38 -28.98 9.48
N TYR A 167 -33.73 -28.23 8.43
CA TYR A 167 -34.25 -26.86 8.53
C TYR A 167 -35.61 -26.70 7.86
N LYS A 168 -36.45 -25.85 8.45
CA LYS A 168 -37.76 -25.49 7.91
C LYS A 168 -37.60 -24.57 6.67
N LYS A 169 -38.61 -24.56 5.80
CA LYS A 169 -38.71 -23.56 4.73
C LYS A 169 -38.70 -22.16 5.35
N GLY A 170 -37.92 -21.24 4.78
CA GLY A 170 -37.75 -19.89 5.32
C GLY A 170 -36.62 -19.76 6.34
N ALA A 171 -35.78 -20.79 6.51
CA ALA A 171 -34.54 -20.69 7.28
C ALA A 171 -33.61 -19.60 6.72
N GLY A 172 -32.88 -18.94 7.62
CA GLY A 172 -31.93 -17.89 7.28
C GLY A 172 -30.54 -18.46 6.98
N VAL A 173 -29.89 -17.94 5.96
CA VAL A 173 -28.48 -18.20 5.64
C VAL A 173 -27.74 -16.88 5.67
N VAL A 174 -26.77 -16.72 6.57
CA VAL A 174 -26.07 -15.45 6.80
C VAL A 174 -24.57 -15.65 6.92
N ARG A 175 -23.78 -14.66 6.48
CA ARG A 175 -22.32 -14.62 6.74
C ARG A 175 -22.00 -14.31 8.20
N SER A 176 -22.85 -13.52 8.83
CA SER A 176 -22.71 -13.16 10.24
C SER A 176 -24.09 -12.84 10.80
N ASN A 177 -24.42 -13.43 11.94
CA ASN A 177 -25.60 -13.04 12.71
C ASN A 177 -25.29 -11.87 13.68
N SER A 178 -24.29 -11.04 13.37
CA SER A 178 -23.97 -9.86 14.18
C SER A 178 -24.72 -8.64 13.62
N VAL A 179 -25.45 -7.96 14.50
CA VAL A 179 -26.19 -6.73 14.20
C VAL A 179 -25.56 -5.58 14.98
N LEU A 180 -25.26 -4.48 14.29
CA LEU A 180 -24.79 -3.26 14.92
C LEU A 180 -25.98 -2.51 15.53
N SER A 181 -26.10 -2.55 16.86
CA SER A 181 -27.12 -1.80 17.59
C SER A 181 -26.44 -0.89 18.62
N ASN A 182 -26.73 0.40 18.59
CA ASN A 182 -26.19 1.39 19.54
C ASN A 182 -24.65 1.36 19.70
N LYS A 183 -23.93 1.24 18.58
CA LYS A 183 -22.45 1.16 18.54
C LYS A 183 -21.85 -0.06 19.26
N LYS A 184 -22.66 -1.09 19.51
CA LYS A 184 -22.22 -2.39 20.02
C LYS A 184 -22.62 -3.46 19.01
N LEU A 185 -21.75 -4.45 18.84
CA LEU A 185 -22.12 -5.67 18.14
C LEU A 185 -23.02 -6.48 19.06
N SER A 186 -24.23 -6.77 18.59
CA SER A 186 -25.21 -7.62 19.27
C SER A 186 -25.50 -8.83 18.39
N VAL A 187 -25.97 -9.92 18.98
CA VAL A 187 -26.46 -11.08 18.22
C VAL A 187 -27.84 -10.73 17.64
N GLY A 188 -28.04 -10.97 16.35
CA GLY A 188 -29.31 -10.77 15.67
C GLY A 188 -30.39 -11.75 16.16
N ASN A 189 -31.65 -11.40 15.94
CA ASN A 189 -32.77 -12.27 16.29
C ASN A 189 -32.78 -13.51 15.39
N TRP A 190 -32.87 -14.67 16.03
CA TRP A 190 -33.07 -15.96 15.38
C TRP A 190 -34.59 -16.13 15.16
N GLY A 191 -35.01 -16.36 13.92
CA GLY A 191 -36.42 -16.49 13.60
C GLY A 191 -36.64 -16.91 12.15
N SER A 192 -37.82 -17.50 11.89
CA SER A 192 -38.28 -17.86 10.56
C SER A 192 -39.14 -16.75 9.96
N TYR A 193 -39.06 -16.57 8.65
CA TYR A 193 -39.92 -15.63 7.91
C TYR A 193 -40.95 -16.43 7.11
N SER A 194 -42.24 -16.09 7.28
CA SER A 194 -43.30 -16.56 6.38
C SER A 194 -43.45 -15.55 5.24
N VAL A 195 -43.21 -15.99 4.00
CA VAL A 195 -43.39 -15.17 2.80
C VAL A 195 -44.69 -15.58 2.13
N ASP A 196 -45.71 -14.72 2.20
CA ASP A 196 -46.95 -14.85 1.44
C ASP A 196 -46.84 -14.05 0.13
N ILE A 197 -46.82 -14.74 -1.00
CA ILE A 197 -46.89 -14.11 -2.33
C ILE A 197 -48.37 -13.96 -2.68
N THR A 198 -48.87 -12.73 -2.65
CA THR A 198 -50.20 -12.39 -3.20
C THR A 198 -50.02 -12.00 -4.66
N GLU A 199 -50.42 -12.90 -5.56
CA GLU A 199 -50.51 -12.60 -6.98
C GLU A 199 -51.72 -11.68 -7.21
N VAL A 200 -51.49 -10.48 -7.76
CA VAL A 200 -52.58 -9.61 -8.21
C VAL A 200 -53.00 -10.12 -9.58
N VAL A 201 -54.17 -10.78 -9.63
CA VAL A 201 -54.86 -11.21 -10.86
C VAL A 201 -55.40 -10.00 -11.63
#